data_AF-A0A6A5H4T0-F1
#
_entry.id   AF-A0A6A5H4T0-F1
#
_cell.length_a   1.000
_cell.length_b   1.000
_cell.length_c   1.000
_cell.angle_alpha   90.00
_cell.angle_beta   90.00
_cell.angle_gamma   90.00
#
_symmetry.space_group_name_H-M   'P 1'
#
loop_
_entity.id
_entity.type
_entity.pdbx_description
1 polymer ?
#
loop_
_entity_poly.entity_id
_entity_poly.type
_entity_poly.pdbx_seq_one_letter_code
_entity_poly.pdbx_strand_id
1 'polypeptide(L)'
;MFPRLLFVTDGEERVGIYLSKVFNSPIEGLFPNETMPADVYMSIIEFISKRQSEIKKLKVAANSLTYDNVTKIFDKLRVTDSLEMYVDLSKDPSISFTPKSISILYFSWITASHLNAMKHCVAIDLVRTTLSDIDIKHFLENWNL
;
A
#
# COMPACT_ATOMS: atom_id res chain seq x y z
N MET A 1 9.47 22.36 18.78
CA MET A 1 9.80 21.29 17.82
C MET A 1 8.60 20.35 17.80
N PHE A 2 7.69 20.49 16.83
CA PHE A 2 6.48 19.65 16.75
C PHE A 2 6.83 18.33 16.04
N PRO A 3 6.28 17.19 16.47
CA PRO A 3 6.61 15.89 15.88
C PRO A 3 6.09 15.88 14.45
N ARG A 4 7.00 15.60 13.50
CA ARG A 4 6.79 15.89 12.07
C ARG A 4 5.92 14.87 11.34
N LEU A 5 5.47 13.79 11.98
CA LEU A 5 4.95 12.64 11.27
C LEU A 5 3.87 11.97 12.12
N LEU A 6 2.69 11.75 11.54
CA LEU A 6 1.58 11.07 12.18
C LEU A 6 1.28 9.76 11.45
N PHE A 7 1.03 8.73 12.23
CA PHE A 7 0.54 7.45 11.76
C PHE A 7 -0.92 7.31 12.17
N VAL A 8 -1.73 6.77 11.26
CA VAL A 8 -3.11 6.38 11.55
C VAL A 8 -3.15 4.87 11.66
N THR A 9 -3.46 4.38 12.85
CA THR A 9 -3.64 2.95 13.15
C THR A 9 -5.08 2.68 13.55
N ASP A 10 -5.45 1.39 13.54
CA ASP A 10 -6.75 0.93 14.02
C ASP A 10 -7.14 1.48 15.39
N GLY A 11 -8.37 1.96 15.52
CA GLY A 11 -8.95 2.52 16.75
C GLY A 11 -8.47 3.92 17.10
N GLU A 12 -7.45 4.45 16.41
CA GLU A 12 -6.84 5.76 16.66
C GLU A 12 -7.03 6.74 15.50
N GLU A 13 -7.86 6.40 14.51
CA GLU A 13 -7.95 7.17 13.26
C GLU A 13 -8.46 8.57 13.49
N ARG A 14 -9.46 8.71 14.36
CA ARG A 14 -10.00 10.03 14.73
C ARG A 14 -8.94 10.90 15.40
N VAL A 15 -8.10 10.30 16.25
CA VAL A 15 -7.02 11.00 16.96
C VAL A 15 -5.94 11.41 15.96
N GLY A 16 -5.46 10.48 15.14
CA GLY A 16 -4.45 10.76 14.11
C GLY A 16 -4.90 11.85 13.13
N ILE A 17 -6.14 11.78 12.65
CA ILE A 17 -6.75 12.81 11.77
C ILE A 17 -6.85 14.15 12.49
N TYR A 18 -7.30 14.16 13.75
CA TYR A 18 -7.42 15.38 14.54
C TYR A 18 -6.06 16.05 14.74
N LEU A 19 -5.05 15.30 15.20
CA LEU A 19 -3.69 15.80 15.38
C LEU A 19 -3.13 16.32 14.05
N SER A 20 -3.40 15.62 12.95
CA SER A 20 -2.92 16.02 11.63
C SER A 20 -3.55 17.33 11.15
N LYS A 21 -4.80 17.62 11.54
CA LYS A 21 -5.44 18.93 11.32
C LYS A 21 -4.83 20.01 12.22
N VAL A 22 -4.72 19.74 13.52
CA VAL A 22 -4.24 20.71 14.53
C VAL A 22 -2.80 21.14 14.23
N PHE A 23 -1.92 20.18 13.91
CA PHE A 23 -0.51 20.43 13.65
C PHE A 23 -0.20 20.68 12.17
N ASN A 24 -1.21 20.70 11.31
CA ASN A 24 -1.07 20.78 9.85
C ASN A 24 0.05 19.88 9.29
N SER A 25 0.17 18.67 9.84
CA SER A 25 1.28 17.76 9.54
C SER A 25 0.81 16.65 8.60
N PRO A 26 1.63 16.26 7.60
CA PRO A 26 1.27 15.18 6.68
C PRO A 26 1.18 13.85 7.43
N ILE A 27 0.30 12.98 6.96
CA ILE A 27 0.20 11.60 7.45
C ILE A 27 1.30 10.80 6.77
N GLU A 28 2.21 10.22 7.55
CA GLU A 28 3.31 9.44 7.00
C GLU A 28 2.87 8.03 6.63
N GLY A 29 1.95 7.45 7.41
CA GLY A 29 1.43 6.14 7.11
C GLY A 29 0.05 5.83 7.66
N LEU A 30 -0.58 4.84 7.02
CA LEU A 30 -1.90 4.33 7.33
C LEU A 30 -1.82 2.81 7.49
N PHE A 31 -2.17 2.32 8.68
CA PHE A 31 -2.08 0.91 9.10
C PHE A 31 -3.38 0.44 9.75
N PRO A 32 -4.44 0.23 8.95
CA PRO A 32 -5.72 -0.21 9.46
C PRO A 32 -5.71 -1.72 9.74
N ASN A 33 -6.62 -2.16 10.60
CA ASN A 33 -6.90 -3.57 10.79
C ASN A 33 -7.70 -4.14 9.60
N GLU A 34 -7.79 -5.47 9.53
CA GLU A 34 -8.53 -6.16 8.46
C GLU A 34 -10.06 -6.03 8.63
N THR A 35 -10.52 -5.71 9.83
CA THR A 35 -11.94 -5.57 10.17
C THR A 35 -12.50 -4.17 9.92
N MET A 36 -11.67 -3.22 9.50
CA MET A 36 -12.09 -1.84 9.26
C MET A 36 -13.12 -1.81 8.13
N PRO A 37 -14.27 -1.16 8.34
CA PRO A 37 -15.25 -0.96 7.28
C PRO A 37 -14.66 -0.17 6.10
N ALA A 38 -14.93 -0.61 4.87
CA ALA A 38 -14.39 0.02 3.66
C ALA A 38 -14.78 1.49 3.52
N ASP A 39 -15.97 1.90 3.96
CA ASP A 39 -16.41 3.29 3.95
C ASP A 39 -15.58 4.18 4.88
N VAL A 40 -15.21 3.67 6.06
CA VAL A 40 -14.29 4.32 6.99
C VAL A 40 -12.90 4.41 6.37
N TYR A 41 -12.37 3.30 5.86
CA TYR A 41 -11.07 3.26 5.18
C TYR A 41 -11.00 4.29 4.05
N MET A 42 -11.98 4.28 3.14
CA MET A 42 -12.02 5.18 2.00
C MET A 42 -12.21 6.63 2.44
N SER A 43 -12.94 6.91 3.52
CA SER A 43 -13.04 8.26 4.09
C SER A 43 -11.70 8.79 4.59
N ILE A 44 -10.84 7.93 5.16
CA ILE A 44 -9.48 8.29 5.58
C ILE A 44 -8.61 8.56 4.34
N ILE A 45 -8.70 7.72 3.31
CA ILE A 45 -7.98 7.92 2.05
C ILE A 45 -8.36 9.26 1.40
N GLU A 46 -9.67 9.58 1.32
CA GLU A 46 -10.15 10.86 0.82
C GLU A 46 -9.64 12.05 1.64
N PHE A 47 -9.53 11.88 2.96
CA PHE A 47 -8.96 12.90 3.83
C PHE A 47 -7.47 13.13 3.53
N ILE A 48 -6.69 12.05 3.38
CA ILE A 48 -5.25 12.11 3.07
C ILE A 48 -5.06 12.72 1.67
N SER A 49 -5.78 12.23 0.66
CA SER A 49 -5.61 12.65 -0.74
C SER A 49 -5.95 14.12 -1.00
N LYS A 50 -6.79 14.73 -0.15
CA LYS A 50 -7.07 16.18 -0.21
C LYS A 50 -5.91 17.04 0.27
N ARG A 51 -4.91 16.44 0.92
CA ARG A 51 -3.81 17.16 1.59
C ARG A 51 -2.43 16.78 1.07
N GLN A 52 -2.30 15.58 0.53
CA GLN A 52 -1.06 15.04 -0.01
C GLN A 52 -1.37 14.03 -1.11
N SER A 53 -0.56 14.01 -2.16
CA SER A 53 -0.64 13.02 -3.26
C SER A 53 0.27 11.82 -3.02
N GLU A 54 1.08 11.87 -1.95
CA GLU A 54 2.04 10.82 -1.60
C GLU A 54 1.85 10.40 -0.16
N ILE A 55 2.09 9.13 0.11
CA ILE A 55 2.18 8.57 1.45
C ILE A 55 3.40 7.65 1.51
N LYS A 56 4.13 7.65 2.63
CA LYS A 56 5.32 6.80 2.71
C LYS A 56 4.91 5.35 2.90
N LYS A 57 4.01 5.10 3.85
CA LYS A 57 3.65 3.74 4.26
C LYS A 57 2.14 3.51 4.16
N LEU A 58 1.74 2.49 3.44
CA LEU A 58 0.33 2.17 3.26
C LEU A 58 0.10 0.67 3.40
N LYS A 59 -0.81 0.30 4.31
CA LYS A 59 -1.34 -1.05 4.41
C LYS A 59 -2.77 -1.10 3.87
N VAL A 60 -2.97 -1.84 2.79
CA VAL A 60 -4.26 -2.12 2.15
C VAL A 60 -4.72 -3.50 2.61
N ALA A 61 -5.53 -3.56 3.68
CA ALA A 61 -5.82 -4.83 4.37
C ALA A 61 -7.28 -5.06 4.77
N ALA A 62 -8.18 -4.08 4.61
CA ALA A 62 -9.56 -4.25 5.04
C ALA A 62 -10.28 -5.31 4.18
N ASN A 63 -10.84 -6.34 4.82
CA ASN A 63 -11.50 -7.48 4.17
C ASN A 63 -12.71 -7.07 3.31
N SER A 64 -13.28 -5.91 3.60
CA SER A 64 -14.40 -5.33 2.87
C SER A 64 -13.98 -4.50 1.65
N LEU A 65 -12.68 -4.33 1.38
CA LEU A 65 -12.21 -3.60 0.20
C LEU A 65 -12.45 -4.41 -1.06
N THR A 66 -13.06 -3.76 -2.04
CA THR A 66 -13.26 -4.29 -3.39
C THR A 66 -12.14 -3.85 -4.32
N TYR A 67 -12.07 -4.47 -5.50
CA TYR A 67 -11.19 -4.01 -6.60
C TYR A 67 -11.33 -2.51 -6.86
N ASP A 68 -12.56 -1.99 -6.92
CA ASP A 68 -12.83 -0.57 -7.18
C ASP A 68 -12.36 0.34 -6.04
N ASN A 69 -12.30 -0.17 -4.81
CA ASN A 69 -11.71 0.57 -3.70
C ASN A 69 -10.19 0.64 -3.87
N VAL A 70 -9.55 -0.48 -4.20
CA VAL A 70 -8.09 -0.56 -4.36
C VAL A 70 -7.62 0.34 -5.50
N THR A 71 -8.26 0.29 -6.67
CA THR A 71 -7.89 1.17 -7.79
C THR A 71 -8.00 2.64 -7.42
N LYS A 72 -9.11 3.05 -6.79
CA LYS A 72 -9.31 4.44 -6.31
C LYS A 72 -8.24 4.89 -5.31
N ILE A 73 -7.71 3.99 -4.48
CA ILE A 73 -6.63 4.32 -3.55
C ILE A 73 -5.38 4.73 -4.34
N PHE A 74 -4.99 3.92 -5.32
CA PHE A 74 -3.77 4.16 -6.10
C PHE A 74 -3.93 5.26 -7.16
N ASP A 75 -5.15 5.58 -7.58
CA ASP A 75 -5.44 6.78 -8.38
C ASP A 75 -5.20 8.08 -7.59
N LYS A 76 -5.33 8.03 -6.27
CA LYS A 76 -5.27 9.20 -5.38
C LYS A 76 -3.93 9.37 -4.69
N LEU A 77 -3.26 8.26 -4.38
CA LEU A 77 -2.06 8.26 -3.54
C LEU A 77 -0.95 7.42 -4.18
N ARG A 78 0.21 8.03 -4.34
CA ARG A 78 1.45 7.33 -4.65
C ARG A 78 2.15 6.89 -3.36
N VAL A 79 2.46 5.60 -3.26
CA VAL A 79 3.19 5.05 -2.11
C VAL A 79 4.69 5.08 -2.40
N THR A 80 5.50 5.65 -1.51
CA THR A 80 6.92 5.93 -1.82
C THR A 80 7.93 5.10 -1.03
N ASP A 81 7.55 4.54 0.11
CA ASP A 81 8.48 3.80 0.99
C ASP A 81 8.07 2.34 1.14
N SER A 82 6.90 2.07 1.75
CA SER A 82 6.44 0.71 2.04
C SER A 82 4.97 0.50 1.67
N LEU A 83 4.69 -0.50 0.86
CA LEU A 83 3.35 -0.97 0.55
C LEU A 83 3.14 -2.37 1.12
N GLU A 84 2.10 -2.53 1.93
CA GLU A 84 1.58 -3.82 2.35
C GLU A 84 0.19 -4.02 1.76
N MET A 85 -0.06 -5.16 1.11
CA MET A 85 -1.37 -5.48 0.55
C MET A 85 -1.82 -6.88 0.99
N TYR A 86 -3.00 -6.93 1.60
CA TYR A 86 -3.62 -8.13 2.14
C TYR A 86 -5.05 -8.27 1.62
N VAL A 87 -5.30 -7.85 0.38
CA VAL A 87 -6.60 -7.95 -0.29
C VAL A 87 -6.47 -8.95 -1.43
N ASP A 88 -7.36 -9.95 -1.45
CA ASP A 88 -7.46 -10.90 -2.54
C ASP A 88 -8.20 -10.26 -3.72
N LEU A 89 -7.48 -10.03 -4.81
CA LEU A 89 -8.00 -9.41 -6.03
C LEU A 89 -8.04 -10.45 -7.13
N SER A 90 -9.19 -10.53 -7.81
CA SER A 90 -9.38 -11.45 -8.95
C SER A 90 -8.65 -11.02 -10.22
N LYS A 91 -8.13 -9.79 -10.26
CA LYS A 91 -7.42 -9.21 -11.42
C LYS A 91 -6.47 -8.10 -10.97
N ASP A 92 -5.50 -7.80 -11.83
CA ASP A 92 -4.51 -6.76 -11.63
C ASP A 92 -5.16 -5.36 -11.48
N PRO A 93 -4.97 -4.66 -10.34
CA PRO A 93 -5.43 -3.29 -10.13
C PRO A 93 -4.63 -2.22 -10.89
N SER A 94 -3.67 -2.60 -11.76
CA SER A 94 -2.83 -1.69 -12.54
C SER A 94 -2.05 -0.71 -11.67
N ILE A 95 -1.54 -1.19 -10.53
CA ILE A 95 -0.84 -0.35 -9.56
C ILE A 95 0.59 -0.02 -9.99
N SER A 96 1.04 1.16 -9.63
CA SER A 96 2.43 1.55 -9.83
C SER A 96 3.30 1.02 -8.69
N PHE A 97 4.22 0.11 -8.98
CA PHE A 97 5.15 -0.49 -8.01
C PHE A 97 6.30 0.45 -7.61
N THR A 98 6.02 1.72 -7.35
CA THR A 98 7.01 2.74 -6.95
C THR A 98 7.62 2.64 -5.54
N PRO A 99 7.05 1.93 -4.54
CA PRO A 99 7.65 1.80 -3.22
C PRO A 99 9.02 1.13 -3.22
N LYS A 100 9.81 1.39 -2.17
CA LYS A 100 11.07 0.68 -1.92
C LYS A 100 10.84 -0.73 -1.38
N SER A 101 9.79 -0.92 -0.59
CA SER A 101 9.43 -2.18 0.03
C SER A 101 8.00 -2.56 -0.33
N ILE A 102 7.80 -3.80 -0.76
CA ILE A 102 6.49 -4.33 -1.14
C ILE A 102 6.27 -5.68 -0.46
N SER A 103 5.13 -5.83 0.22
CA SER A 103 4.71 -7.08 0.85
C SER A 103 3.27 -7.40 0.44
N ILE A 104 3.02 -8.51 -0.26
CA ILE A 104 1.67 -8.86 -0.74
C ILE A 104 1.32 -10.33 -0.51
N LEU A 105 0.22 -10.59 0.19
CA LEU A 105 -0.17 -11.91 0.73
C LEU A 105 -1.05 -12.77 -0.20
N TYR A 106 -1.74 -12.15 -1.15
CA TYR A 106 -2.67 -12.81 -2.08
C TYR A 106 -2.40 -12.32 -3.50
N PHE A 107 -1.62 -13.10 -4.27
CA PHE A 107 -0.92 -12.60 -5.45
C PHE A 107 -1.14 -13.43 -6.72
N SER A 108 -2.33 -13.99 -6.87
CA SER A 108 -2.71 -14.75 -8.07
C SER A 108 -2.68 -13.90 -9.36
N TRP A 109 -2.84 -12.58 -9.25
CA TRP A 109 -2.81 -11.63 -10.36
C TRP A 109 -1.40 -11.16 -10.76
N ILE A 110 -0.36 -11.62 -10.06
CA ILE A 110 1.01 -11.16 -10.32
C ILE A 110 1.76 -12.04 -11.27
N THR A 111 2.45 -11.36 -12.18
CA THR A 111 3.17 -11.95 -13.30
C THR A 111 4.65 -11.61 -13.20
N ALA A 112 5.47 -12.27 -14.01
CA ALA A 112 6.88 -11.94 -14.15
C ALA A 112 7.11 -10.47 -14.58
N SER A 113 6.19 -9.86 -15.34
CA SER A 113 6.30 -8.44 -15.70
C SER A 113 6.14 -7.51 -14.50
N HIS A 114 5.28 -7.87 -13.54
CA HIS A 114 5.14 -7.12 -12.29
C HIS A 114 6.39 -7.26 -11.42
N LEU A 115 6.96 -8.46 -11.29
CA LEU A 115 8.26 -8.65 -10.64
C LEU A 115 9.34 -7.77 -11.27
N ASN A 116 9.42 -7.75 -12.60
CA ASN A 116 10.39 -6.91 -13.30
C ASN A 116 10.18 -5.41 -13.01
N ALA A 117 8.93 -4.98 -12.83
CA ALA A 117 8.60 -3.61 -12.43
C ALA A 117 8.98 -3.30 -10.97
N MET A 118 9.27 -4.31 -10.13
CA MET A 118 9.73 -4.17 -8.75
C MET A 118 11.25 -4.23 -8.60
N LYS A 119 12.03 -4.22 -9.70
CA LYS A 119 13.50 -4.37 -9.65
C LYS A 119 14.22 -3.30 -8.83
N HIS A 120 13.63 -2.11 -8.67
CA HIS A 120 14.19 -1.05 -7.82
C HIS A 120 13.85 -1.23 -6.34
N CYS A 121 12.99 -2.18 -5.97
CA CYS A 121 12.64 -2.44 -4.58
C CYS A 121 13.85 -3.04 -3.85
N VAL A 122 14.04 -2.61 -2.60
CA VAL A 122 15.06 -3.14 -1.68
C VAL A 122 14.58 -4.39 -0.95
N ALA A 123 13.26 -4.54 -0.84
CA ALA A 123 12.62 -5.67 -0.19
C ALA A 123 11.32 -6.02 -0.91
N ILE A 124 11.14 -7.31 -1.19
CA ILE A 124 9.94 -7.85 -1.83
C ILE A 124 9.56 -9.11 -1.04
N ASP A 125 8.35 -9.13 -0.49
CA ASP A 125 7.75 -10.29 0.17
C ASP A 125 6.45 -10.65 -0.57
N LEU A 126 6.45 -11.77 -1.29
CA LEU A 126 5.29 -12.24 -2.04
C LEU A 126 4.86 -13.60 -1.52
N VAL A 127 3.60 -13.71 -1.12
CA VAL A 127 3.04 -14.94 -0.60
C VAL A 127 1.83 -15.34 -1.47
N ARG A 128 1.63 -16.65 -1.65
CA ARG A 128 0.56 -17.23 -2.51
C ARG A 128 0.58 -16.69 -3.95
N THR A 129 1.76 -16.69 -4.57
CA THR A 129 1.96 -16.32 -5.97
C THR A 129 1.74 -17.51 -6.91
N THR A 130 1.47 -17.24 -8.18
CA THR A 130 1.49 -18.24 -9.27
C THR A 130 2.82 -18.29 -10.03
N LEU A 131 3.83 -17.53 -9.56
CA LEU A 131 5.16 -17.46 -10.16
C LEU A 131 5.87 -18.81 -10.05
N SER A 132 6.50 -19.22 -11.15
CA SER A 132 7.29 -20.44 -11.20
C SER A 132 8.71 -20.21 -10.70
N ASP A 133 9.42 -21.29 -10.36
CA ASP A 133 10.84 -21.24 -10.00
C ASP A 133 11.70 -20.58 -11.09
N ILE A 134 11.30 -20.73 -12.37
CA ILE A 134 11.99 -20.11 -13.50
C ILE A 134 11.80 -18.59 -13.48
N ASP A 135 10.59 -18.10 -13.22
CA ASP A 135 10.30 -16.67 -13.11
C ASP A 135 11.11 -16.03 -11.98
N ILE A 136 11.13 -16.69 -10.81
CA ILE A 136 11.89 -16.23 -9.65
C ILE A 136 13.39 -16.21 -9.94
N LYS A 137 13.93 -17.29 -10.52
CA LYS A 137 15.35 -17.35 -10.87
C LYS A 137 15.74 -16.23 -11.83
N HIS A 138 14.96 -16.01 -12.89
CA HIS A 138 15.23 -14.97 -13.86
C HIS A 138 15.15 -13.56 -13.25
N PHE A 139 14.21 -13.33 -12.31
CA PHE A 139 14.15 -12.08 -11.57
C PHE A 139 15.43 -11.88 -10.73
N LEU A 140 15.82 -12.87 -9.93
CA LEU A 140 16.97 -12.79 -9.02
C LEU A 140 18.31 -12.58 -9.76
N GLU A 141 18.49 -13.20 -10.94
CA GLU A 141 19.68 -12.99 -11.78
C GLU A 141 19.85 -11.52 -12.23
N ASN A 142 18.76 -10.75 -12.23
CA ASN A 142 18.73 -9.36 -12.68
C ASN A 142 18.40 -8.36 -11.56
N TRP A 143 18.28 -8.81 -10.32
CA TRP A 143 17.98 -7.96 -9.17
C TRP A 143 19.28 -7.51 -8.52
N ASN A 144 19.81 -6.38 -9.01
CA ASN A 144 21.02 -5.74 -8.48
C ASN A 144 20.62 -4.43 -7.79
N LEU A 145 20.99 -4.30 -6.51
CA LEU A 145 20.83 -3.08 -5.71
C LEU A 145 22.00 -2.12 -5.90
#